data_AF-A0A564YW33-F1
#
_entry.id   AF-A0A564YW33-F1
#
_cell.length_a   1.000
_cell.length_b   1.000
_cell.length_c   1.000
_cell.angle_alpha   90.00
_cell.angle_beta   90.00
_cell.angle_gamma   90.00
#
_symmetry.space_group_name_H-M   'P 1'
#
loop_
_entity.id
_entity.type
_entity.pdbx_description
1 polymer ?
#
loop_
_entity_poly.entity_id
_entity_poly.type
_entity_poly.pdbx_seq_one_letter_code
_entity_poly.pdbx_strand_id
1 'polypeptide(L)' 'MRGCIGVSGYMFRRHPSFYKQMIFVMQKLMPKDMKFHIKLVDESNTVGAAIVAALYKDDH' A
#
# COMPACT_ATOMS: atom_id res chain seq x y z
N MET A 1 9.71 14.55 3.20
CA MET A 1 8.56 13.89 3.87
C MET A 1 8.66 12.36 3.74
N ARG A 2 8.16 11.56 4.69
CA ARG A 2 8.18 10.07 4.60
C ARG A 2 6.75 9.53 4.58
N GLY A 3 6.43 8.68 3.61
CA GLY A 3 5.12 8.04 3.48
C GLY A 3 5.25 6.52 3.32
N CYS A 4 4.35 5.76 3.93
CA CYS A 4 4.26 4.32 3.73
C CYS A 4 2.98 4.02 2.95
N ILE A 5 3.09 3.27 1.86
CA ILE A 5 1.97 2.96 0.98
C ILE A 5 1.72 1.46 1.05
N GLY A 6 0.54 1.08 1.53
CA GLY A 6 0.06 -0.29 1.47
C GLY A 6 -0.43 -0.61 0.06
N VAL A 7 0.09 -1.71 -0.52
CA VAL A 7 -0.32 -2.17 -1.85
C VAL A 7 -0.81 -3.61 -1.77
N SER A 8 -1.92 -3.90 -2.44
CA SER A 8 -2.50 -5.24 -2.61
C SER A 8 -2.90 -5.45 -4.08
N GLY A 9 -3.29 -6.67 -4.42
CA GLY A 9 -3.76 -7.05 -5.75
C GLY A 9 -2.80 -7.95 -6.52
N TYR A 10 -3.38 -8.73 -7.41
CA TYR A 10 -2.70 -9.77 -8.19
C TYR A 10 -1.49 -9.26 -8.99
N MET A 11 -1.66 -8.15 -9.71
CA MET A 11 -0.59 -7.59 -10.56
C MET A 11 0.66 -7.25 -9.76
N PHE A 12 0.49 -6.66 -8.58
CA PHE A 12 1.61 -6.28 -7.73
C PHE A 12 2.36 -7.50 -7.17
N ARG A 13 1.65 -8.60 -6.86
CA ARG A 13 2.26 -9.84 -6.32
C ARG A 13 2.85 -10.76 -7.38
N ARG A 14 2.21 -10.88 -8.54
CA ARG A 14 2.45 -11.97 -9.50
C ARG A 14 3.10 -11.51 -10.79
N HIS A 15 2.94 -10.25 -11.17
CA HIS A 15 3.50 -9.77 -12.43
C HIS A 15 5.02 -9.49 -12.25
N PRO A 16 5.89 -10.11 -13.05
CA PRO A 16 7.34 -10.13 -12.80
C PRO A 16 8.02 -8.75 -12.85
N SER A 17 7.40 -7.79 -13.54
CA SER A 17 7.97 -6.45 -13.72
C SER A 17 7.10 -5.31 -13.17
N PHE A 18 5.89 -5.59 -12.68
CA PHE A 18 4.94 -4.52 -12.32
C PHE A 18 5.48 -3.66 -11.18
N TYR A 19 6.04 -4.29 -10.13
CA TYR A 19 6.68 -3.58 -9.03
C TYR A 19 7.75 -2.59 -9.51
N LYS A 20 8.62 -3.03 -10.43
CA LYS A 20 9.72 -2.19 -10.95
C LYS A 20 9.20 -1.01 -11.76
N GLN A 21 8.20 -1.23 -12.61
CA GLN A 21 7.57 -0.17 -13.39
C GLN A 21 6.85 0.84 -12.50
N MET A 22 6.15 0.38 -11.47
CA MET A 22 5.48 1.24 -10.51
C MET A 22 6.47 2.13 -9.76
N ILE A 23 7.55 1.56 -9.24
CA ILE A 23 8.64 2.33 -8.59
C ILE A 23 9.22 3.38 -9.54
N PHE A 24 9.52 3.01 -10.78
CA PHE A 24 10.09 3.91 -11.76
C PHE A 24 9.18 5.12 -12.04
N VAL A 25 7.88 4.87 -12.22
CA VAL A 25 6.89 5.93 -12.42
C VAL A 25 6.75 6.81 -11.19
N MET A 26 6.67 6.21 -10.00
CA MET A 26 6.55 6.96 -8.74
C MET A 26 7.76 7.87 -8.50
N GLN A 27 8.98 7.41 -8.80
CA GLN A 27 10.19 8.24 -8.70
C GLN A 27 10.17 9.45 -9.64
N LYS A 28 9.51 9.34 -10.79
CA LYS A 28 9.38 10.44 -11.75
C LYS A 28 8.31 11.46 -11.33
N LEU A 29 7.23 10.99 -10.70
CA LEU A 29 6.08 11.82 -10.33
C LEU A 29 6.22 12.47 -8.95
N MET A 30 6.92 11.82 -8.02
CA MET A 30 6.96 12.28 -6.64
C MET A 30 8.02 13.37 -6.41
N PRO A 31 7.78 14.31 -5.48
CA PRO A 31 8.77 15.30 -5.08
C PRO A 31 10.08 14.63 -4.63
N LYS A 32 11.22 15.20 -5.01
CA LYS A 32 12.55 14.61 -4.75
C LYS A 32 12.89 14.44 -3.26
N ASP A 33 12.28 15.26 -2.41
CA ASP A 33 12.42 15.24 -0.95
C ASP A 33 11.46 14.25 -0.27
N MET A 34 10.58 13.61 -1.04
CA MET A 34 9.65 12.61 -0.56
C MET A 34 10.24 11.20 -0.69
N LYS A 35 10.35 10.50 0.44
CA LYS A 35 10.76 9.09 0.49
C LYS A 35 9.53 8.25 0.77
N PHE A 36 9.22 7.30 -0.11
CA PHE A 36 8.11 6.36 0.06
C PHE A 36 8.62 4.94 0.28
N HIS A 37 7.93 4.21 1.15
CA HIS A 37 8.15 2.79 1.37
C HIS A 37 6.88 2.06 0.95
N ILE A 38 7.01 1.03 0.11
CA ILE A 38 5.87 0.20 -0.27
C ILE A 38 5.83 -1.02 0.63
N LYS A 39 4.69 -1.24 1.27
CA LYS A 39 4.45 -2.43 2.07
C LYS A 39 3.39 -3.27 1.36
N LEU A 40 3.72 -4.53 1.11
CA LEU A 40 2.72 -5.49 0.65
C LEU A 40 1.74 -5.73 1.82
N VAL A 41 0.46 -5.46 1.58
CA VAL A 41 -0.60 -5.71 2.55
C VAL A 41 -1.11 -7.13 2.36
N ASP A 42 -1.56 -7.80 3.41
CA ASP A 42 -2.21 -9.10 3.26
C ASP A 42 -3.45 -9.01 2.38
N GLU A 43 -3.69 -10.08 1.61
CA GLU A 43 -4.79 -10.13 0.63
C GLU A 43 -6.15 -10.34 1.29
N SER A 44 -6.17 -10.61 2.59
CA SER A 44 -7.39 -10.88 3.33
C SER A 44 -8.20 -9.60 3.55
N ASN A 45 -9.23 -9.42 2.71
CA ASN A 45 -10.24 -8.36 2.85
C ASN A 45 -10.89 -8.34 4.25
N THR A 46 -10.88 -9.47 4.95
CA THR A 46 -11.45 -9.67 6.29
C THR A 46 -10.69 -8.95 7.39
N VAL A 47 -9.35 -8.83 7.29
CA VAL A 47 -8.54 -8.17 8.34
C VAL A 47 -8.81 -6.67 8.36
N GLY A 48 -8.85 -6.03 7.18
CA GLY A 48 -9.19 -4.61 7.08
C GLY A 48 -10.60 -4.32 7.60
N ALA A 49 -11.57 -5.14 7.21
CA ALA A 49 -12.96 -5.00 7.68
C ALA A 49 -13.07 -5.17 9.21
N ALA A 50 -12.35 -6.13 9.80
CA ALA A 50 -12.35 -6.34 11.24
C ALA A 50 -11.73 -5.16 12.01
N ILE A 51 -10.64 -4.57 11.50
CA ILE A 51 -10.02 -3.39 12.10
C ILE A 51 -11.00 -2.20 12.09
N VAL A 52 -11.66 -1.95 10.96
CA VAL A 52 -12.67 -0.88 10.86
C VAL A 52 -13.83 -1.13 11.84
N ALA A 53 -14.32 -2.35 11.93
CA ALA A 53 -15.39 -2.72 12.85
C ALA A 53 -14.98 -2.58 14.33
N ALA A 54 -13.71 -2.84 14.66
CA ALA A 54 -13.17 -2.65 16.01
C ALA A 54 -13.07 -1.16 16.35
N LEU A 55 -12.51 -0.34 15.47
CA LEU A 55 -12.42 1.11 15.66
C LEU A 55 -13.80 1.74 15.84
N TYR A 56 -14.79 1.32 15.05
CA TYR A 56 -16.16 1.80 15.18
C TYR A 56 -16.80 1.43 16.53
N LYS A 57 -16.40 0.29 17.14
CA LYS A 57 -16.90 -0.13 18.45
C LYS A 57 -16.24 0.62 19.61
N ASP A 58 -15.00 1.07 19.46
CA ASP A 58 -14.30 1.80 20.52
C ASP A 58 -14.74 3.28 20.62
N ASP A 59 -15.37 3.83 19.58
CA ASP A 59 -15.92 5.20 19.53
C ASP A 59 -17.36 5.32 20.09
N HIS A 60 -17.98 4.22 20.55
CA HIS A 60 -19.36 4.14 21.05
C HIS A 60 -19.46 3.44 22.40
#